data_AF-A0A3N5YZT2-F1
#
_entry.id   AF-A0A3N5YZT2-F1
#
_cell.length_a   1.000
_cell.length_b   1.000
_cell.length_c   1.000
_cell.angle_alpha   90.00
_cell.angle_beta   90.00
_cell.angle_gamma   90.00
#
_symmetry.space_group_name_H-M   'P 1'
#
loop_
_entity.id
_entity.type
_entity.pdbx_description
1 polymer ?
#
loop_
_entity_poly.entity_id
_entity_poly.type
_entity_poly.pdbx_seq_one_letter_code
_entity_poly.pdbx_strand_id
1 'polypeptide(L)'
;MPLQSLNLDEEENLPKGKEEKKIESTVLKVFNEKKTGRGISRLRIVKWGKWAPTLEKREFWFDEKVDPPVEKTGKAKGFKLEDVDLIIANIDEIKTLLKP
;
A
#
# COMPACT_ATOMS: atom_id res chain seq x y z
N MET A 1 -47.08 -23.13 -37.97
CA MET A 1 -45.91 -23.78 -37.35
C MET A 1 -45.30 -22.77 -36.36
N PRO A 2 -45.55 -22.87 -35.05
CA PRO A 2 -44.89 -22.00 -34.08
C PRO A 2 -43.53 -22.58 -33.68
N LEU A 3 -42.51 -21.73 -33.68
CA LEU A 3 -41.15 -22.05 -33.23
C LEU A 3 -41.17 -22.34 -31.72
N GLN A 4 -40.64 -23.51 -31.34
CA GLN A 4 -40.45 -23.91 -29.95
C GLN A 4 -39.38 -23.04 -29.30
N SER A 5 -39.75 -22.38 -28.20
CA SER A 5 -38.84 -21.70 -27.29
C SER A 5 -38.00 -22.73 -26.52
N LEU A 6 -36.70 -22.77 -26.78
CA LEU A 6 -35.71 -23.52 -26.02
C LEU A 6 -35.42 -22.77 -24.71
N ASN A 7 -35.89 -23.33 -23.59
CA ASN A 7 -35.37 -23.01 -22.27
C ASN A 7 -34.00 -23.68 -22.15
N LEU A 8 -32.95 -22.88 -22.14
CA LEU A 8 -31.60 -23.31 -21.76
C LEU A 8 -31.30 -22.67 -20.40
N ASP A 9 -31.76 -23.35 -19.35
CA ASP A 9 -31.29 -23.16 -17.99
C ASP A 9 -29.89 -23.80 -17.89
N GLU A 10 -28.88 -23.09 -18.35
CA GLU A 10 -27.49 -23.35 -17.97
C GLU A 10 -27.06 -22.24 -17.02
N GLU A 11 -27.36 -22.41 -15.73
CA GLU A 11 -26.67 -21.69 -14.67
C GLU A 11 -25.18 -22.11 -14.70
N GLU A 12 -24.41 -21.39 -15.50
CA GLU A 12 -22.95 -21.41 -15.43
C GLU A 12 -22.53 -20.99 -14.01
N ASN A 13 -22.09 -21.99 -13.25
CA ASN A 13 -21.45 -21.83 -11.96
C ASN A 13 -20.07 -21.20 -12.17
N LEU A 14 -20.06 -19.89 -12.45
CA LEU A 14 -18.84 -19.09 -12.53
C LEU A 14 -18.12 -19.12 -11.18
N PRO A 15 -16.81 -19.43 -11.12
CA PRO A 15 -16.07 -19.43 -9.87
C PRO A 15 -16.13 -18.03 -9.28
N LYS A 16 -16.66 -17.89 -8.06
CA LYS A 16 -16.68 -16.64 -7.28
C LYS A 16 -15.28 -16.02 -7.30
N GLY A 17 -15.07 -15.05 -8.18
CA GLY A 17 -13.86 -14.24 -8.21
C GLY A 17 -13.66 -13.66 -6.82
N LYS A 18 -12.44 -13.73 -6.30
CA LYS A 18 -12.06 -12.98 -5.10
C LYS A 18 -12.34 -11.51 -5.40
N GLU A 19 -13.41 -10.98 -4.82
CA GLU A 19 -13.63 -9.54 -4.81
C GLU A 19 -12.40 -8.91 -4.17
N GLU A 20 -11.62 -8.18 -4.99
CA GLU A 20 -10.50 -7.39 -4.51
C GLU A 20 -11.05 -6.31 -3.58
N LYS A 21 -11.04 -6.58 -2.28
CA LYS A 21 -11.40 -5.57 -1.28
C LYS A 21 -10.42 -4.42 -1.41
N LYS A 22 -10.87 -3.34 -2.04
CA LYS A 22 -10.12 -2.09 -2.21
C LYS A 22 -9.88 -1.51 -0.82
N ILE A 23 -8.67 -1.69 -0.29
CA ILE A 23 -8.28 -1.11 1.00
C ILE A 23 -7.96 0.36 0.76
N GLU A 24 -8.83 1.25 1.22
CA GLU A 24 -8.58 2.68 1.17
C GLU A 24 -7.41 3.07 2.09
N SER A 25 -6.70 4.14 1.73
CA SER A 25 -5.61 4.66 2.54
C SER A 25 -5.79 6.16 2.76
N THR A 26 -5.62 6.60 4.00
CA THR A 26 -5.65 8.02 4.38
C THR A 26 -4.28 8.39 4.95
N VAL A 27 -3.60 9.34 4.32
CA VAL A 27 -2.32 9.87 4.82
C VAL A 27 -2.61 10.98 5.82
N LEU A 28 -2.19 10.81 7.07
CA LEU A 28 -2.41 11.79 8.12
C LEU A 28 -1.31 12.86 8.15
N LYS A 29 -0.05 12.46 7.90
CA LYS A 29 1.10 13.37 7.89
C LYS A 29 2.26 12.78 7.13
N VAL A 30 2.99 13.61 6.37
CA VAL A 30 4.31 13.28 5.82
C VAL A 30 5.35 14.06 6.62
N PHE A 31 6.39 13.39 7.10
CA PHE A 31 7.48 14.00 7.88
C PHE A 31 8.69 14.31 7.01
N ASN A 32 9.10 13.34 6.20
CA ASN A 32 10.28 13.46 5.35
C ASN A 32 10.01 12.86 3.99
N GLU A 33 10.62 13.48 2.99
CA GLU A 33 10.66 13.00 1.62
C GLU A 33 12.11 13.04 1.13
N LYS A 34 12.57 11.93 0.55
CA LYS A 34 13.91 11.81 -0.02
C LYS A 34 13.79 11.27 -1.44
N LYS A 35 14.29 12.01 -2.41
CA LYS A 35 14.46 11.51 -3.78
C LYS A 35 15.49 10.38 -3.78
N THR A 36 15.18 9.30 -4.47
CA THR A 36 16.06 8.17 -4.74
C THR A 36 16.32 8.12 -6.24
N GLY A 37 17.29 7.32 -6.69
CA GLY A 37 17.62 7.24 -8.13
C GLY A 37 16.48 6.75 -9.02
N ARG A 38 15.42 6.15 -8.46
CA ARG A 38 14.27 5.59 -9.21
C ARG A 38 12.90 6.14 -8.75
N GLY A 39 12.90 7.15 -7.88
CA GLY A 39 11.65 7.70 -7.34
C GLY A 39 11.83 8.42 -6.00
N ILE A 40 10.94 8.13 -5.05
CA ILE A 40 10.83 8.88 -3.80
C ILE A 40 10.68 7.91 -2.62
N SER A 41 11.35 8.16 -1.51
CA SER A 41 11.08 7.51 -0.22
C SER A 41 10.45 8.51 0.73
N ARG A 42 9.30 8.16 1.33
CA ARG A 42 8.59 8.99 2.31
C ARG A 42 8.50 8.30 3.66
N LEU A 43 8.65 9.08 4.73
CA LEU A 43 8.25 8.70 6.09
C LEU A 43 6.96 9.44 6.45
N ARG A 44 5.90 8.71 6.78
CA ARG A 44 4.55 9.26 6.95
C ARG A 44 3.73 8.50 7.99
N ILE A 45 2.71 9.13 8.57
CA ILE A 45 1.62 8.42 9.25
C ILE A 45 0.52 8.12 8.24
N VAL A 46 0.12 6.86 8.14
CA VAL A 46 -0.96 6.40 7.24
C VAL A 46 -1.95 5.52 7.98
N LYS A 47 -3.23 5.67 7.66
CA LYS A 47 -4.31 4.79 8.11
C LYS A 47 -4.82 3.98 6.92
N TRP A 48 -4.76 2.66 7.02
CA TRP A 48 -5.27 1.75 5.99
C TRP A 48 -6.65 1.25 6.41
N GLY A 49 -7.70 1.64 5.68
CA GLY A 49 -9.08 1.29 5.96
C GLY A 49 -9.47 1.52 7.42
N LYS A 50 -9.98 0.46 8.06
CA LYS A 50 -10.42 0.48 9.46
C LYS A 50 -9.32 0.26 10.50
N TRP A 51 -8.07 0.03 10.07
CA TRP A 51 -6.97 -0.24 10.99
C TRP A 51 -6.49 1.03 11.70
N ALA A 52 -5.77 0.87 12.81
CA ALA A 52 -5.13 1.98 13.50
C ALA A 52 -4.04 2.62 12.59
N PRO A 53 -3.80 3.94 12.70
CA PRO A 53 -2.70 4.59 11.98
C PRO A 53 -1.34 4.00 12.35
N THR A 54 -0.43 3.92 11.39
CA THR A 54 0.94 3.44 11.61
C THR A 54 1.96 4.41 11.03
N LEU A 55 3.16 4.41 11.59
CA LEU A 55 4.31 5.06 10.98
C LEU A 55 4.79 4.18 9.82
N GLU A 56 4.84 4.73 8.62
CA GLU A 56 5.21 4.01 7.41
C GLU A 56 6.39 4.70 6.72
N LYS A 57 7.46 3.94 6.49
CA LYS A 57 8.45 4.27 5.47
C LYS A 57 8.03 3.57 4.18
N ARG A 58 7.71 4.31 3.12
CA ARG A 58 7.31 3.76 1.81
C ARG A 58 8.14 4.34 0.68
N GLU A 59 8.50 3.47 -0.25
CA GLU A 59 9.08 3.83 -1.53
C GLU A 59 7.99 4.02 -2.57
N PHE A 60 8.23 4.95 -3.49
CA PHE A 60 7.42 5.28 -4.64
C PHE A 60 8.33 5.31 -5.85
N TRP A 61 7.78 4.91 -6.99
CA TRP A 61 8.43 5.00 -8.29
C TRP A 61 7.46 5.63 -9.27
N PHE A 62 7.98 6.23 -10.34
CA PHE A 62 7.15 6.85 -11.36
C PHE A 62 7.06 5.92 -12.56
N ASP A 63 5.84 5.69 -13.06
CA ASP A 63 5.64 5.02 -14.33
C ASP A 63 5.74 6.05 -15.46
N GLU A 64 6.93 6.13 -16.06
CA GLU A 64 7.22 7.04 -17.17
C GLU A 64 6.56 6.63 -18.50
N LYS A 65 5.89 5.46 -18.55
CA LYS A 65 5.17 5.01 -19.76
C LYS A 65 3.82 5.71 -19.94
N VAL A 66 3.38 6.47 -18.95
CA VAL A 66 2.10 7.18 -18.93
C VAL A 66 2.40 8.68 -18.88
N ASP A 67 1.66 9.49 -19.64
CA ASP A 67 1.78 10.95 -19.63
C ASP A 67 0.50 11.59 -19.06
N PRO A 68 0.55 12.26 -17.90
CA PRO A 68 1.73 12.52 -17.07
C PRO A 68 2.21 11.26 -16.31
N PRO A 69 3.51 11.18 -15.94
CA PRO A 69 4.04 10.06 -15.17
C PRO A 69 3.27 9.85 -13.87
N VAL A 70 2.78 8.62 -13.68
CA VAL A 70 1.95 8.27 -12.52
C VAL A 70 2.83 7.73 -11.40
N GLU A 71 2.69 8.30 -10.21
CA GLU A 71 3.34 7.77 -9.02
C GLU A 71 2.70 6.42 -8.63
N LYS A 72 3.53 5.40 -8.48
CA LYS A 72 3.13 4.06 -8.05
C LYS A 72 3.81 3.70 -6.74
N THR A 73 3.06 2.99 -5.90
CA THR A 73 3.55 2.52 -4.61
C THR A 73 4.56 1.39 -4.81
N GLY A 74 5.70 1.50 -4.18
CA GLY A 74 6.71 0.45 -4.04
C GLY A 74 6.67 -0.22 -2.67
N LYS A 75 7.83 -0.70 -2.23
CA LYS A 75 8.02 -1.39 -0.95
C LYS A 75 7.69 -0.48 0.23
N ALA A 76 7.20 -1.08 1.31
CA ALA A 76 6.91 -0.37 2.54
C ALA A 76 7.28 -1.15 3.79
N LYS A 77 7.59 -0.40 4.84
CA LYS A 77 7.74 -0.89 6.20
C LYS A 77 6.85 -0.04 7.10
N GLY A 78 5.88 -0.69 7.73
CA GLY A 78 5.02 -0.09 8.75
C GLY A 78 5.52 -0.44 10.15
N PHE A 79 5.35 0.50 11.07
CA PHE A 79 5.68 0.41 12.48
C PHE A 79 4.44 0.83 13.28
N LYS A 80 4.02 -0.02 14.21
CA LYS A 80 2.99 0.33 15.19
C LYS A 80 3.57 1.26 16.25
N LEU A 81 2.73 1.76 17.14
CA LEU A 81 3.18 2.62 18.22
C LEU A 81 4.20 1.91 19.12
N GLU A 82 3.96 0.64 19.45
CA GLU A 82 4.85 -0.14 20.32
C GLU A 82 6.23 -0.35 19.68
N ASP A 83 6.28 -0.55 18.36
CA ASP A 83 7.54 -0.65 17.61
C ASP A 83 8.32 0.67 17.69
N VAL A 84 7.63 1.80 17.60
CA VAL A 84 8.23 3.14 17.67
C VAL A 84 8.78 3.41 19.07
N ASP A 85 8.04 3.05 20.12
CA ASP A 85 8.48 3.19 21.50
C ASP A 85 9.76 2.41 21.76
N LEU A 86 9.84 1.16 21.26
CA LEU A 86 11.05 0.34 21.35
C LEU A 86 12.23 0.94 20.56
N ILE A 87 11.98 1.50 19.38
CA ILE A 87 13.03 2.19 18.59
C ILE A 87 13.55 3.40 19.36
N ILE A 88 12.66 4.22 19.95
CA ILE A 88 13.04 5.41 20.70
C ILE A 88 13.85 5.03 21.95
N ALA A 89 13.41 4.01 22.69
CA ALA A 89 14.10 3.55 23.90
C ALA A 89 15.54 3.07 23.63
N ASN A 90 15.83 2.60 22.42
CA ASN A 90 17.13 2.05 22.04
C ASN A 90 17.85 2.90 20.97
N ILE A 91 17.43 4.15 20.74
CA ILE A 91 17.82 4.92 19.55
C ILE A 91 19.32 5.17 19.44
N ASP A 92 20.01 5.37 20.56
CA ASP A 92 21.44 5.68 20.57
C ASP A 92 22.31 4.47 20.26
N GLU A 93 21.92 3.29 20.75
CA GLU A 93 22.56 2.02 20.39
C GLU A 93 22.32 1.70 18.92
N ILE A 94 21.07 1.83 18.44
CA ILE A 94 20.70 1.66 17.04
C ILE A 94 21.56 2.58 16.15
N LYS A 95 21.67 3.87 16.49
CA LYS A 95 22.49 4.83 15.74
C LYS A 95 23.97 4.45 15.75
N THR A 96 24.48 3.88 16.84
CA THR A 96 25.88 3.47 16.94
C THR A 96 26.16 2.29 16.02
N LEU A 97 25.27 1.29 15.99
CA LEU A 97 25.41 0.09 15.15
C LEU A 97 25.14 0.35 13.65
N LEU A 98 24.36 1.38 13.31
CA LEU A 98 24.01 1.72 11.92
C LEU A 98 24.91 2.80 11.31
N LYS A 99 25.85 3.37 12.07
CA LYS A 99 26.88 4.25 11.49
C LYS A 99 27.82 3.39 10.62
N PRO A 100 28.10 3.82 9.38
CA PRO A 100 29.04 3.13 8.50
C PRO A 100 30.48 3.19 9.02
#